data_AF-A0A3D2A8X2-F1
#
_entry.id   AF-A0A3D2A8X2-F1
#
_cell.length_a   1.000
_cell.length_b   1.000
_cell.length_c   1.000
_cell.angle_alpha   90.00
_cell.angle_beta   90.00
_cell.angle_gamma   90.00
#
_symmetry.space_group_name_H-M   'P 1'
#
loop_
_entity.id
_entity.type
_entity.pdbx_description
1 polymer ?
#
loop_
_entity_poly.entity_id
_entity_poly.type
_entity_poly.pdbx_seq_one_letter_code
_entity_poly.pdbx_strand_id
1 'polypeptide(L)' 'MKIIITVPDNSYEDFYDDICSGFKKKYGNDTEFLKRTSNSLIGGFSAEVNGTVYDTSVRAKLNEIKKAIKG' A
#
# COMPACT_ATOMS: atom_id res chain seq x y z
N MET A 1 17.20 0.49 2.10
CA MET A 1 16.25 -0.25 1.21
C MET A 1 15.15 0.71 0.79
N LYS A 2 14.67 0.68 -0.46
CA LYS A 2 13.63 1.63 -0.93
C LYS A 2 12.26 0.97 -1.01
N ILE A 3 11.24 1.63 -0.44
CA ILE A 3 9.84 1.22 -0.52
C ILE A 3 9.03 2.35 -1.15
N ILE A 4 8.25 2.01 -2.18
CA ILE A 4 7.31 2.96 -2.79
C ILE A 4 5.92 2.66 -2.23
N ILE A 5 5.34 3.62 -1.52
CA ILE A 5 3.99 3.51 -0.97
C ILE A 5 3.06 4.38 -1.80
N THR A 6 2.04 3.76 -2.38
CA THR A 6 0.96 4.46 -3.09
C THR A 6 -0.30 4.46 -2.23
N VAL A 7 -0.78 5.65 -1.90
CA VAL A 7 -2.00 5.89 -1.11
C VAL A 7 -3.05 6.65 -1.95
N PRO A 8 -4.33 6.64 -1.56
CA PRO A 8 -5.34 7.54 -2.13
C PRO A 8 -4.93 9.01 -2.00
N ASP A 9 -5.34 9.87 -2.94
CA ASP A 9 -5.00 11.30 -2.91
C ASP A 9 -5.66 12.04 -1.72
N ASN A 10 -6.77 11.52 -1.22
CA ASN A 10 -7.50 12.02 -0.05
C ASN A 10 -7.10 11.30 1.26
N SER A 11 -5.97 10.59 1.29
CA SER A 11 -5.50 9.93 2.52
C SER A 11 -5.11 10.95 3.58
N TYR A 12 -5.58 10.76 4.82
CA TYR A 12 -5.14 11.54 5.99
C TYR A 12 -3.63 11.41 6.21
N GLU A 13 -2.97 12.46 6.72
CA GLU A 13 -1.50 12.50 6.84
C GLU A 13 -0.95 11.34 7.70
N ASP A 14 -1.58 11.07 8.85
CA ASP A 14 -1.18 10.01 9.79
C ASP A 14 -1.24 8.60 9.17
N PHE A 15 -2.09 8.37 8.17
CA PHE A 15 -2.24 7.07 7.52
C PHE A 15 -0.95 6.63 6.82
N TYR A 16 -0.24 7.56 6.18
CA TYR A 16 1.03 7.26 5.52
C TYR A 16 2.13 6.91 6.54
N ASP A 17 2.15 7.62 7.67
CA ASP A 17 3.14 7.43 8.73
C ASP A 17 2.96 6.09 9.44
N ASP A 18 1.71 5.68 9.69
CA ASP A 18 1.38 4.36 10.24
C ASP A 18 1.90 3.22 9.35
N ILE A 19 1.72 3.35 8.03
CA ILE A 19 2.22 2.36 7.07
C ILE A 19 3.75 2.32 7.13
N CYS A 20 4.41 3.49 7.08
CA CYS A 20 5.87 3.58 7.15
C CYS A 20 6.42 2.95 8.45
N SER A 21 5.76 3.20 9.58
CA SER A 21 6.10 2.61 10.89
C SER A 21 6.03 1.07 10.85
N GLY A 22 4.97 0.51 10.25
CA GLY A 22 4.84 -0.93 10.05
C GLY A 22 5.98 -1.52 9.22
N PHE A 23 6.36 -0.87 8.12
CA PHE A 23 7.48 -1.32 7.28
C PHE A 23 8.84 -1.16 7.96
N LYS A 24 9.06 -0.10 8.74
CA LYS A 24 10.30 0.07 9.55
C LYS A 24 10.45 -1.05 10.58
N LYS A 25 9.37 -1.44 11.25
CA LYS A 25 9.39 -2.59 12.19
C LYS A 25 9.75 -3.90 11.49
N LYS A 26 9.35 -4.07 10.22
CA LYS A 26 9.59 -5.30 9.45
C LYS A 26 10.98 -5.37 8.81
N TYR A 27 11.49 -4.24 8.30
CA TYR A 27 12.70 -4.21 7.47
C TYR A 27 13.85 -3.37 8.03
N GLY A 28 13.66 -2.71 9.17
CA GLY A 28 14.67 -1.89 9.84
C GLY A 28 14.58 -0.40 9.54
N ASN A 29 15.35 0.38 10.30
CA ASN A 29 15.32 1.85 10.27
C ASN A 29 15.98 2.46 9.02
N ASP A 30 16.82 1.71 8.30
CA ASP A 30 17.49 2.14 7.06
C ASP A 30 16.57 2.04 5.82
N THR A 31 15.26 2.05 6.05
CA THR A 31 14.25 2.00 4.99
C THR A 31 13.91 3.41 4.54
N GLU A 32 14.14 3.68 3.25
CA GLU A 32 13.74 4.91 2.57
C GLU A 32 12.34 4.73 1.98
N PHE A 33 11.48 5.72 2.19
CA PHE A 33 10.09 5.69 1.73
C PHE A 33 9.86 6.76 0.66
N LEU A 34 9.19 6.37 -0.42
CA LEU A 34 8.72 7.28 -1.45
C LEU A 34 7.19 7.23 -1.51
N LYS A 35 6.55 8.36 -1.19
CA LYS A 35 5.10 8.52 -1.29
C LYS A 35 4.67 8.77 -2.73
N ARG A 36 3.62 8.07 -3.16
CA ARG A 36 2.83 8.37 -4.37
C ARG A 36 1.37 8.49 -3.99
N THR A 37 0.63 9.35 -4.66
CA THR A 37 -0.83 9.39 -4.57
C THR A 37 -1.46 8.81 -5.84
N SER A 38 -2.63 8.20 -5.70
CA SER A 38 -3.38 7.67 -6.85
C SER A 38 -4.90 7.79 -6.64
N ASN A 39 -5.57 8.43 -7.59
CA ASN A 39 -7.03 8.56 -7.64
C ASN A 39 -7.75 7.24 -7.97
N SER A 40 -7.01 6.21 -8.41
CA SER A 40 -7.58 4.89 -8.68
C SER A 40 -7.72 4.03 -7.42
N LEU A 41 -7.11 4.44 -6.30
CA LEU A 41 -7.25 3.80 -5.00
C LEU A 41 -8.42 4.43 -4.24
N ILE A 42 -9.50 3.67 -4.08
CA ILE A 42 -10.69 4.08 -3.31
C ILE A 42 -10.44 3.90 -1.79
N GLY A 43 -9.45 3.09 -1.41
CA GLY A 43 -9.03 2.85 -0.04
C GLY A 43 -7.93 1.79 0.07
N GLY A 44 -7.27 1.71 1.23
CA GLY A 44 -6.09 0.88 1.47
C GLY A 44 -4.80 1.53 0.94
N PHE A 45 -3.75 0.73 0.73
CA PHE A 45 -2.50 1.19 0.10
C PHE A 45 -1.86 0.07 -0.75
N SER A 46 -0.95 0.45 -1.63
CA SER A 46 -0.05 -0.48 -2.32
C SER A 46 1.38 -0.15 -1.97
N ALA A 47 2.19 -1.16 -1.63
CA ALA A 47 3.61 -1.00 -1.34
C ALA A 47 4.46 -1.84 -2.28
N GLU A 48 5.44 -1.21 -2.94
CA GLU A 48 6.44 -1.90 -3.75
C GLU A 48 7.75 -1.99 -2.96
N VAL A 49 8.21 -3.21 -2.68
CA VAL A 49 9.43 -3.51 -1.93
C VAL A 49 10.30 -4.43 -2.78
N ASN A 50 11.48 -3.96 -3.20
CA ASN A 50 12.42 -4.74 -4.03
C ASN A 50 11.76 -5.39 -5.26
N GLY A 51 10.86 -4.66 -5.94
CA GLY A 51 10.12 -5.16 -7.12
C GLY A 51 8.93 -6.08 -6.80
N THR A 52 8.68 -6.39 -5.52
CA THR A 52 7.48 -7.12 -5.07
C THR A 52 6.39 -6.14 -4.66
N VAL A 53 5.19 -6.28 -5.23
CA VAL A 53 4.03 -5.43 -4.91
C VAL A 53 3.14 -6.11 -3.88
N TYR A 54 2.94 -5.45 -2.75
CA TYR A 54 1.95 -5.78 -1.72
C TYR A 54 0.76 -4.84 -1.89
N ASP A 55 -0.30 -5.33 -2.52
CA ASP A 55 -1.53 -4.57 -2.76
C ASP A 55 -2.56 -4.92 -1.68
N THR A 56 -2.86 -3.95 -0.80
CA THR A 56 -3.90 -4.06 0.23
C THR A 56 -5.13 -3.24 -0.13
N SER A 57 -5.21 -2.76 -1.37
CA SER A 57 -6.30 -1.89 -1.81
C SER A 57 -7.65 -2.60 -1.72
N VAL A 58 -8.68 -1.81 -1.41
CA VAL A 58 -10.08 -2.29 -1.43
C VAL A 58 -10.42 -2.86 -2.81
N ARG A 59 -9.82 -2.32 -3.88
CA ARG A 59 -9.99 -2.82 -5.25
C ARG A 59 -9.44 -4.24 -5.43
N ALA A 60 -8.25 -4.53 -4.90
CA ALA A 60 -7.68 -5.88 -4.93
C ALA A 60 -8.60 -6.87 -4.21
N LYS A 61 -9.06 -6.52 -3.00
CA LYS A 61 -9.97 -7.37 -2.21
C LYS A 61 -11.32 -7.61 -2.89
N LEU A 62 -11.90 -6.59 -3.53
CA LEU A 62 -13.14 -6.73 -4.32
C LEU A 62 -12.94 -7.64 -5.54
N ASN A 63 -11.77 -7.61 -6.17
CA ASN A 63 -11.46 -8.49 -7.30
C ASN A 63 -11.31 -9.95 -6.86
N GLU A 64 -10.71 -10.21 -5.70
CA GLU A 64 -10.63 -11.56 -5.13
C GLU A 64 -12.03 -12.13 -4.86
N ILE A 65 -12.91 -11.34 -4.23
CA ILE A 65 -14.30 -11.73 -3.98
C ILE A 65 -15.04 -12.02 -5.29
N LYS A 66 -14.91 -11.15 -6.31
CA LYS A 66 -15.54 -11.37 -7.63
C LYS A 66 -15.06 -12.66 -8.30
N LYS A 67 -13.78 -13.01 -8.16
CA LYS A 67 -13.24 -14.27 -8.68
C LYS A 67 -13.81 -15.47 -7.94
N ALA A 68 -13.94 -15.38 -6.62
CA ALA A 68 -14.52 -16.44 -5.79
C ALA A 68 -16.02 -16.68 -6.07
N ILE A 69 -16.78 -15.63 -6.39
CA ILE A 69 -18.23 -15.75 -6.71
C ILE A 69 -18.45 -16.30 -8.14
N LYS A 70 -17.49 -16.08 -9.05
CA LYS A 70 -17.55 -16.59 -10.42
C LYS A 70 -16.90 -17.98 -10.58
N GLY A 71 -16.42 -18.56 -9.49
CA GLY A 71 -15.84 -19.92 -9.43
C GLY A 71 -16.90 -20.97 -9.13
#